data_AF-A0A7J7FU05-F1
#
_entry.id   AF-A0A7J7FU05-F1
#
_cell.length_a   1.000
_cell.length_b   1.000
_cell.length_c   1.000
_cell.angle_alpha   90.00
_cell.angle_beta   90.00
_cell.angle_gamma   90.00
#
_symmetry.space_group_name_H-M   'P 1'
#
loop_
_entity.id
_entity.type
_entity.pdbx_description
1 polymer ?
#
loop_
_entity_poly.entity_id
_entity_poly.type
_entity_poly.pdbx_seq_one_letter_code
_entity_poly.pdbx_strand_id
1 'polypeptide(L)'
;MDCLETKGSWSGSSQIPSAVEKALVSQGKSGDWEIDRRLLKIGERIASGSCGDLYRGVYLGQDVAIKVLRSEHLNDALEDEFAQEVAVLREVQHRNVVRFVGACTKAPHLCIVTEYMPGGSLYEYIHKNHIVLNLPQLLQFAIDVCSGMEYLHQNNIIHRDLKTTNLLMDNDKVVKVADFGIARFQNQGGVMTAETGTYRWMDPEVELSFVCLCLLLH
;
A
#
# COMPACT_ATOMS: atom_id res chain seq x y z
N MET A 1 6.42 76.83 6.58
CA MET A 1 7.85 76.43 6.53
C MET A 1 7.97 75.34 5.49
N ASP A 2 8.27 75.79 4.27
CA ASP A 2 8.88 75.02 3.16
C ASP A 2 10.04 74.16 3.68
N CYS A 3 10.56 73.11 3.06
CA CYS A 3 10.33 72.30 1.85
C CYS A 3 11.34 71.14 2.03
N LEU A 4 11.11 69.99 1.40
CA LEU A 4 12.08 69.35 0.48
C LEU A 4 11.55 68.01 0.00
N GLU A 5 11.45 67.93 -1.33
CA GLU A 5 11.05 66.81 -2.15
C GLU A 5 12.06 65.65 -2.13
N THR A 6 11.60 64.43 -2.44
CA THR A 6 12.27 63.61 -3.46
C THR A 6 11.29 62.61 -4.10
N LYS A 7 11.42 62.49 -5.42
CA LYS A 7 10.54 61.83 -6.39
C LYS A 7 10.88 60.35 -6.62
N GLY A 8 9.90 59.62 -7.18
CA GLY A 8 10.11 58.46 -8.08
C GLY A 8 9.25 57.24 -7.71
N SER A 9 8.10 56.98 -8.38
CA SER A 9 7.94 56.17 -9.62
C SER A 9 8.14 54.65 -9.38
N TRP A 10 7.38 53.67 -9.87
CA TRP A 10 6.08 53.49 -10.54
C TRP A 10 5.82 51.96 -10.56
N SER A 11 4.55 51.52 -10.42
CA SER A 11 3.86 50.38 -11.09
C SER A 11 4.48 48.96 -11.23
N GLY A 12 3.62 47.96 -11.04
CA GLY A 12 3.69 46.64 -11.70
C GLY A 12 3.60 45.47 -10.71
N SER A 13 2.42 44.90 -10.45
CA SER A 13 1.88 43.68 -11.13
C SER A 13 2.76 42.45 -10.87
N SER A 14 2.27 41.30 -10.40
CA SER A 14 1.11 40.56 -10.89
C SER A 14 0.75 39.43 -9.93
N GLN A 15 -0.55 39.16 -9.82
CA GLN A 15 -1.07 37.86 -9.41
C GLN A 15 -0.47 36.74 -10.28
N ILE A 16 0.03 35.69 -9.65
CA ILE A 16 0.06 34.34 -10.23
C ILE A 16 -0.33 33.36 -9.10
N PRO A 17 -1.60 32.96 -8.95
CA PRO A 17 -1.91 31.67 -8.36
C PRO A 17 -1.54 30.64 -9.43
N SER A 18 -0.38 30.01 -9.28
CA SER A 18 0.19 29.20 -10.35
C SER A 18 -0.79 28.09 -10.71
N ALA A 19 -1.04 27.93 -12.01
CA ALA A 19 -1.90 26.89 -12.57
C ALA A 19 -1.56 25.47 -12.07
N VAL A 20 -0.36 25.30 -11.48
CA VAL A 20 0.11 24.09 -10.80
C VAL A 20 -0.78 23.72 -9.62
N GLU A 21 -1.18 24.67 -8.78
CA GLU A 21 -1.95 24.38 -7.57
C GLU A 21 -3.42 24.06 -7.89
N LYS A 22 -3.96 24.66 -8.95
CA LYS A 22 -5.28 24.31 -9.49
C LYS A 22 -5.29 22.99 -10.27
N ALA A 23 -4.17 22.61 -10.91
CA ALA A 23 -4.05 21.33 -11.60
C ALA A 23 -3.98 20.14 -10.64
N LEU A 24 -3.49 20.35 -9.41
CA LEU A 24 -3.46 19.32 -8.37
C LEU A 24 -4.84 19.03 -7.76
N VAL A 25 -5.77 19.98 -7.82
CA VAL A 25 -7.09 19.89 -7.17
C VAL A 25 -8.17 19.32 -8.11
N SER A 26 -7.89 19.19 -9.42
CA SER A 26 -8.90 18.82 -10.43
C SER A 26 -8.86 17.37 -10.93
N GLN A 27 -8.09 16.46 -10.31
CA GLN A 27 -7.95 15.08 -10.80
C GLN A 27 -9.03 14.10 -10.31
N GLY A 28 -10.05 14.55 -9.57
CA GLY A 28 -11.15 13.70 -9.15
C GLY A 28 -12.14 13.37 -10.28
N LYS A 29 -11.92 12.28 -11.03
CA LYS A 29 -12.93 11.29 -11.48
C LYS A 29 -12.36 10.29 -12.51
N SER A 30 -12.26 9.03 -12.07
CA SER A 30 -11.93 7.81 -12.84
C SER A 30 -10.53 7.69 -13.47
N GLY A 31 -9.58 8.57 -13.15
CA GLY A 31 -8.18 8.52 -13.61
C GLY A 31 -7.14 8.97 -12.58
N ASP A 32 -7.50 8.97 -11.29
CA ASP A 32 -6.80 9.68 -10.21
C ASP A 32 -5.67 8.87 -9.52
N TRP A 33 -5.43 7.63 -9.95
CA TRP A 33 -4.45 6.72 -9.33
C TRP A 33 -3.27 6.38 -10.24
N GLU A 34 -3.32 6.75 -11.53
CA GLU A 34 -2.19 6.58 -12.44
C GLU A 34 -1.12 7.61 -12.10
N ILE A 35 0.05 7.13 -11.73
CA ILE A 35 1.17 7.98 -11.32
C ILE A 35 2.01 8.33 -12.55
N ASP A 36 2.23 9.63 -12.77
CA ASP A 36 3.32 10.07 -13.62
C ASP A 36 4.67 9.71 -12.95
N ARG A 37 5.37 8.73 -13.54
CA ARG A 37 6.67 8.23 -13.06
C ARG A 37 7.69 9.34 -12.79
N ARG A 38 7.61 10.49 -13.46
CA ARG A 38 8.53 11.63 -13.26
C ARG A 38 8.34 12.30 -11.89
N LEU A 39 7.16 12.18 -11.30
CA LEU A 39 6.85 12.70 -9.97
C LEU A 39 7.25 11.73 -8.84
N LEU A 40 7.61 10.49 -9.21
CA LEU A 40 8.02 9.45 -8.28
C LEU A 40 9.53 9.45 -8.09
N LYS A 41 9.98 9.75 -6.87
CA LYS A 41 11.40 9.69 -6.49
C LYS A 41 11.69 8.34 -5.84
N ILE A 42 12.45 7.49 -6.52
CA ILE A 42 12.87 6.20 -5.98
C ILE A 42 14.14 6.40 -5.15
N GLY A 43 14.13 5.91 -3.91
CA GLY A 43 15.24 5.94 -2.96
C GLY A 43 15.90 4.56 -2.81
N GLU A 44 16.23 4.20 -1.58
CA GLU A 44 16.89 2.91 -1.29
C GLU A 44 16.00 1.70 -1.60
N ARG A 45 16.64 0.59 -1.98
CA ARG A 45 15.97 -0.69 -2.12
C ARG A 45 15.76 -1.30 -0.73
N ILE A 46 14.51 -1.63 -0.42
CA ILE A 46 14.10 -2.28 0.83
C ILE A 46 14.23 -3.80 0.69
N ALA A 47 13.75 -4.36 -0.42
CA ALA A 47 13.73 -5.80 -0.65
C ALA A 47 13.82 -6.16 -2.14
N SER A 48 14.18 -7.40 -2.42
CA SER A 48 14.17 -8.00 -3.76
C SER A 48 13.43 -9.33 -3.67
N GLY A 49 12.38 -9.49 -4.47
CA GLY A 49 11.55 -10.70 -4.52
C GLY A 49 11.47 -11.30 -5.93
N SER A 50 10.67 -12.36 -6.06
CA SER A 50 10.38 -13.01 -7.34
C SER A 50 9.59 -12.10 -8.29
N CYS A 51 8.62 -11.36 -7.76
CA CYS A 51 7.73 -10.49 -8.54
C CYS A 51 8.32 -9.10 -8.84
N GLY A 52 9.47 -8.75 -8.26
CA GLY A 52 10.06 -7.43 -8.44
C GLY A 52 10.92 -6.95 -7.27
N ASP A 53 11.36 -5.71 -7.38
CA ASP A 53 12.14 -5.02 -6.35
C ASP A 53 11.27 -4.01 -5.61
N LEU A 54 11.38 -3.97 -4.28
CA LEU A 54 10.67 -3.03 -3.43
C LEU A 54 11.63 -1.92 -3.00
N TYR A 55 11.26 -0.67 -3.26
CA TYR A 55 12.04 0.51 -2.89
C TYR A 55 11.25 1.40 -1.94
N ARG A 56 11.95 2.15 -1.09
CA ARG A 56 11.39 3.33 -0.45
C ARG A 56 11.44 4.48 -1.45
N GLY A 57 10.52 5.42 -1.34
CA GLY A 57 10.58 6.62 -2.16
C GLY A 57 9.66 7.71 -1.67
N VAL A 58 9.57 8.77 -2.48
CA VAL A 58 8.70 9.92 -2.21
C VAL A 58 7.83 10.20 -3.41
N TYR A 59 6.53 10.36 -3.17
CA TYR A 59 5.54 10.78 -4.16
C TYR A 59 4.76 11.98 -3.63
N LEU A 60 4.81 13.11 -4.33
CA LEU A 60 4.15 14.37 -3.93
C LEU A 60 4.40 14.79 -2.47
N GLY A 61 5.62 14.53 -1.97
CA GLY A 61 6.02 14.83 -0.59
C GLY A 61 5.64 13.76 0.45
N GLN A 62 4.89 12.73 0.06
CA GLN A 62 4.54 11.59 0.90
C GLN A 62 5.60 10.48 0.80
N ASP A 63 5.99 9.90 1.94
CA ASP A 63 6.82 8.68 1.99
C ASP A 63 6.00 7.47 1.49
N VAL A 64 6.60 6.66 0.61
CA VAL A 64 5.92 5.57 -0.10
C VAL A 64 6.81 4.34 -0.26
N ALA A 65 6.16 3.18 -0.35
CA ALA A 65 6.78 1.95 -0.82
C ALA A 65 6.46 1.75 -2.31
N ILE A 66 7.47 1.38 -3.10
CA ILE A 66 7.40 1.30 -4.56
C ILE A 66 7.81 -0.10 -4.99
N LYS A 67 6.85 -0.94 -5.36
CA LYS A 67 7.07 -2.29 -5.90
C LYS A 67 7.25 -2.16 -7.41
N VAL A 68 8.49 -2.27 -7.88
CA VAL A 68 8.86 -2.18 -9.30
C VAL A 68 8.92 -3.58 -9.89
N LEU A 69 8.17 -3.82 -10.96
CA LEU A 69 8.23 -5.07 -11.70
C LEU A 69 9.41 -5.05 -12.67
N ARG A 70 10.18 -6.13 -12.72
CA ARG A 70 11.37 -6.22 -13.58
C ARG A 70 10.95 -6.48 -15.02
N SER A 71 11.35 -5.57 -15.91
CA SER A 71 11.05 -5.66 -17.35
C SER A 71 11.62 -6.93 -18.00
N GLU A 72 12.73 -7.48 -17.49
CA GLU A 72 13.33 -8.70 -18.06
C GLU A 72 12.48 -9.96 -17.86
N HIS A 73 11.53 -9.94 -16.92
CA HIS A 73 10.68 -11.07 -16.60
C HIS A 73 9.23 -10.88 -17.05
N LEU A 74 8.88 -9.75 -17.68
CA LEU A 74 7.50 -9.48 -18.09
C LEU A 74 7.03 -10.53 -19.11
N ASN A 75 5.92 -11.15 -18.76
CA ASN A 75 5.12 -12.04 -19.60
C ASN A 75 3.65 -11.77 -19.30
N ASP A 76 2.76 -12.25 -20.15
CA ASP A 76 1.31 -11.99 -20.03
C ASP A 76 0.77 -12.35 -18.63
N ALA A 77 1.26 -13.45 -18.02
CA ALA A 77 0.83 -13.88 -16.70
C ALA A 77 1.24 -12.90 -15.57
N LEU A 78 2.45 -12.34 -15.63
CA LEU A 78 2.92 -11.35 -14.66
C LEU A 78 2.24 -9.99 -14.85
N GLU A 79 1.90 -9.63 -16.09
CA GLU A 79 1.08 -8.45 -16.37
C GLU A 79 -0.34 -8.61 -15.83
N ASP A 80 -0.94 -9.80 -15.98
CA ASP A 80 -2.24 -10.14 -15.41
C ASP A 80 -2.21 -10.12 -13.87
N GLU A 81 -1.16 -10.66 -13.24
CA GLU A 81 -0.98 -10.60 -11.78
C GLU A 81 -0.84 -9.14 -11.30
N PHE A 82 -0.07 -8.32 -12.00
CA PHE A 82 0.05 -6.89 -11.71
C PHE A 82 -1.28 -6.17 -11.82
N ALA A 83 -1.99 -6.35 -12.93
CA ALA A 83 -3.28 -5.73 -13.18
C ALA A 83 -4.30 -6.15 -12.11
N GLN A 84 -4.29 -7.42 -11.72
CA GLN A 84 -5.13 -7.94 -10.65
C GLN A 84 -4.78 -7.37 -9.28
N GLU A 85 -3.49 -7.24 -8.94
CA GLU A 85 -3.04 -6.64 -7.68
C GLU A 85 -3.48 -5.17 -7.60
N VAL A 86 -3.29 -4.41 -8.68
CA VAL A 86 -3.78 -3.02 -8.80
C VAL A 86 -5.30 -2.97 -8.67
N ALA A 87 -6.04 -3.88 -9.32
CA ALA A 87 -7.50 -3.91 -9.24
C ALA A 87 -8.01 -4.16 -7.81
N VAL A 88 -7.36 -5.06 -7.06
CA VAL A 88 -7.71 -5.29 -5.64
C VAL A 88 -7.34 -4.08 -4.79
N LEU A 89 -6.12 -3.57 -4.92
CA LEU A 89 -5.61 -2.45 -4.11
C LEU A 89 -6.44 -1.17 -4.28
N ARG A 90 -7.06 -0.97 -5.44
CA ARG A 90 -7.93 0.17 -5.71
C ARG A 90 -9.25 0.14 -4.95
N GLU A 91 -9.73 -1.04 -4.58
CA GLU A 91 -11.03 -1.22 -3.91
C GLU A 91 -10.89 -1.29 -2.38
N VAL A 92 -9.67 -1.31 -1.83
CA VAL A 92 -9.42 -1.43 -0.39
C VAL A 92 -9.06 -0.10 0.25
N GLN A 93 -9.79 0.26 1.30
CA GLN A 93 -9.51 1.41 2.15
C GLN A 93 -9.91 1.11 3.59
N HIS A 94 -8.94 0.70 4.40
CA HIS A 94 -9.16 0.34 5.79
C HIS A 94 -7.93 0.68 6.65
N ARG A 95 -8.13 0.95 7.95
CA ARG A 95 -7.03 1.32 8.87
C ARG A 95 -5.97 0.21 8.98
N ASN A 96 -6.40 -1.04 8.93
CA ASN A 96 -5.54 -2.22 9.05
C ASN A 96 -5.27 -2.93 7.72
N VAL A 97 -5.37 -2.20 6.60
CA VAL A 97 -4.95 -2.66 5.26
C VAL A 97 -4.04 -1.60 4.67
N VAL A 98 -2.95 -2.00 4.03
CA VAL A 98 -2.00 -1.04 3.45
C VAL A 98 -2.72 -0.18 2.40
N ARG A 99 -2.56 1.14 2.52
CA ARG A 99 -3.21 2.09 1.65
C ARG A 99 -2.52 2.15 0.30
N PHE A 100 -3.31 1.92 -0.74
CA PHE A 100 -2.91 2.18 -2.11
C PHE A 100 -2.74 3.69 -2.34
N VAL A 101 -1.63 4.07 -2.98
CA VAL A 101 -1.34 5.46 -3.38
C VAL A 101 -1.55 5.63 -4.88
N GLY A 102 -1.15 4.64 -5.67
CA GLY A 102 -1.30 4.66 -7.12
C GLY A 102 -0.40 3.64 -7.80
N ALA A 103 -0.38 3.65 -9.12
CA ALA A 103 0.48 2.76 -9.90
C ALA A 103 0.95 3.43 -11.19
N CYS A 104 2.11 3.01 -11.70
CA CYS A 104 2.51 3.27 -13.08
C CYS A 104 2.17 2.03 -13.90
N THR A 105 1.29 2.14 -14.89
CA THR A 105 0.80 0.99 -15.68
C THR A 105 1.39 0.91 -17.09
N LYS A 106 2.31 1.81 -17.43
CA LYS A 106 2.97 1.85 -18.73
C LYS A 106 4.32 1.14 -18.70
N ALA A 107 4.45 0.08 -19.49
CA ALA A 107 5.73 -0.58 -19.74
C ALA A 107 6.77 0.41 -20.32
N PRO A 108 8.07 0.23 -20.04
CA PRO A 108 8.66 -0.82 -19.21
C PRO A 108 8.66 -0.49 -17.71
N HIS A 109 8.02 0.60 -17.28
CA HIS A 109 8.13 1.15 -15.92
C HIS A 109 6.89 0.82 -15.07
N LEU A 110 6.54 -0.46 -15.00
CA LEU A 110 5.43 -0.93 -14.19
C LEU A 110 5.79 -0.87 -12.69
N CYS A 111 4.97 -0.19 -11.90
CA CYS A 111 5.11 -0.23 -10.45
C CYS A 111 3.79 0.01 -9.71
N ILE A 112 3.72 -0.54 -8.49
CA ILE A 112 2.65 -0.32 -7.53
C ILE A 112 3.21 0.55 -6.41
N VAL A 113 2.48 1.58 -6.01
CA VAL A 113 2.87 2.53 -4.97
C VAL A 113 1.86 2.45 -3.83
N THR A 114 2.35 2.19 -2.62
CA THR A 114 1.56 2.16 -1.38
C THR A 114 2.15 3.11 -0.35
N GLU A 115 1.45 3.34 0.75
CA GLU A 115 2.07 3.95 1.92
C GLU A 115 3.30 3.16 2.38
N TYR A 116 4.32 3.87 2.87
CA TYR A 116 5.50 3.24 3.46
C TYR A 116 5.22 2.85 4.91
N MET A 117 5.65 1.65 5.29
CA MET A 117 5.44 1.07 6.62
C MET A 117 6.79 0.97 7.35
N PRO A 118 7.21 2.02 8.09
CA PRO A 118 8.55 2.14 8.66
C PRO A 118 8.88 1.13 9.76
N GLY A 119 7.88 0.54 10.40
CA GLY A 119 8.05 -0.53 11.39
C GLY A 119 8.44 -1.88 10.77
N GLY A 120 8.46 -1.98 9.43
CA GLY A 120 8.78 -3.20 8.71
C GLY A 120 7.71 -4.28 8.89
N SER A 121 8.08 -5.53 8.63
CA SER A 121 7.17 -6.65 8.82
C SER A 121 7.12 -7.12 10.27
N LEU A 122 6.00 -7.69 10.68
CA LEU A 122 5.82 -8.24 12.01
C LEU A 122 6.77 -9.41 12.28
N TYR A 123 7.13 -10.16 11.23
CA TYR A 123 8.19 -11.17 11.29
C TYR A 123 9.53 -10.57 11.75
N GLU A 124 9.95 -9.46 11.15
CA GLU A 124 11.20 -8.79 11.52
C GLU A 124 11.12 -8.19 12.92
N TYR A 125 9.98 -7.59 13.26
CA TYR A 125 9.73 -7.01 14.56
C TYR A 125 9.83 -8.04 15.69
N ILE A 126 9.28 -9.23 15.52
CA ILE A 126 9.28 -10.28 16.54
C ILE A 126 10.62 -11.02 16.57
N HIS A 127 11.06 -11.55 15.43
CA HIS A 127 12.16 -12.52 15.40
C HIS A 127 13.54 -11.88 15.25
N LYS A 128 13.70 -10.83 14.42
CA LYS A 128 15.01 -10.20 14.22
C LYS A 128 15.40 -9.27 15.36
N ASN A 129 14.42 -8.61 15.97
CA ASN A 129 14.66 -7.70 17.10
C ASN A 129 14.60 -8.41 18.47
N HIS A 130 14.34 -9.73 18.50
CA HIS A 130 14.20 -10.54 19.72
C HIS A 130 13.21 -9.92 20.73
N ILE A 131 12.10 -9.35 20.24
CA ILE A 131 11.12 -8.69 21.09
C ILE A 131 10.20 -9.74 21.71
N VAL A 132 10.15 -9.75 23.04
CA VAL A 132 9.13 -10.50 23.77
C VAL A 132 7.87 -9.65 23.84
N LEU A 133 6.84 -10.03 23.09
CA LEU A 133 5.55 -9.37 23.15
C LEU A 133 4.87 -9.66 24.49
N ASN A 134 4.40 -8.61 25.15
CA ASN A 134 3.48 -8.79 26.27
C ASN A 134 2.07 -9.10 25.73
N LEU A 135 1.24 -9.72 26.56
CA LEU A 135 -0.11 -10.13 26.15
C LEU A 135 -0.96 -8.96 25.60
N PRO A 136 -0.98 -7.76 26.20
CA PRO A 136 -1.73 -6.62 25.63
C PRO A 136 -1.28 -6.25 24.21
N GLN A 137 0.02 -6.22 23.94
CA GLN A 137 0.53 -5.89 22.61
C GLN A 137 0.20 -6.98 21.60
N LEU A 138 0.35 -8.25 21.99
CA LEU A 138 -0.03 -9.40 21.16
C LEU A 138 -1.51 -9.35 20.77
N LEU A 139 -2.39 -9.07 21.74
CA LEU A 139 -3.82 -8.93 21.50
C LEU A 139 -4.12 -7.74 20.57
N GLN A 140 -3.44 -6.61 20.73
CA GLN A 140 -3.63 -5.47 19.84
C GLN A 140 -3.25 -5.80 18.40
N PHE A 141 -2.13 -6.49 18.18
CA PHE A 141 -1.73 -6.93 16.85
C PHE A 141 -2.75 -7.92 16.26
N ALA A 142 -3.24 -8.87 17.06
CA ALA A 142 -4.27 -9.81 16.60
C ALA A 142 -5.57 -9.08 16.20
N ILE A 143 -6.02 -8.10 16.99
CA ILE A 143 -7.20 -7.28 16.70
C ILE A 143 -7.01 -6.52 15.38
N ASP A 144 -5.86 -5.88 15.20
CA ASP A 144 -5.54 -5.15 13.97
C ASP A 144 -5.61 -6.07 12.74
N VAL A 145 -4.98 -7.25 12.79
CA VAL A 145 -4.99 -8.22 11.69
C VAL A 145 -6.41 -8.73 11.42
N CYS A 146 -7.15 -9.12 12.46
CA CYS A 146 -8.52 -9.58 12.33
C CYS A 146 -9.41 -8.51 11.70
N SER A 147 -9.29 -7.24 12.14
CA SER A 147 -10.08 -6.14 11.59
C SER A 147 -9.77 -5.88 10.11
N GLY A 148 -8.49 -5.96 9.71
CA GLY A 148 -8.10 -5.86 8.30
C GLY A 148 -8.67 -7.00 7.45
N MET A 149 -8.57 -8.24 7.93
CA MET A 149 -9.05 -9.42 7.22
C MET A 149 -10.59 -9.51 7.16
N GLU A 150 -11.28 -9.12 8.24
CA GLU A 150 -12.73 -8.99 8.26
C GLU A 150 -13.19 -8.01 7.18
N TYR A 151 -12.56 -6.83 7.10
CA TYR A 151 -12.85 -5.86 6.05
C TYR A 151 -12.64 -6.45 4.64
N LEU A 152 -11.53 -7.15 4.39
CA LEU A 152 -11.28 -7.77 3.08
C LEU A 152 -12.38 -8.79 2.73
N HIS A 153 -12.76 -9.65 3.66
CA HIS A 153 -13.80 -10.65 3.44
C HIS A 153 -15.18 -10.03 3.22
N GLN A 154 -15.53 -8.97 3.95
CA GLN A 154 -16.78 -8.22 3.72
C GLN A 154 -16.84 -7.61 2.31
N ASN A 155 -15.68 -7.27 1.74
CA ASN A 155 -15.55 -6.77 0.36
C ASN A 155 -15.35 -7.91 -0.67
N ASN A 156 -15.59 -9.17 -0.29
CA ASN A 156 -15.42 -10.36 -1.13
C ASN A 156 -13.99 -10.52 -1.66
N ILE A 157 -12.97 -10.12 -0.91
CA ILE A 157 -11.56 -10.24 -1.28
C ILE A 157 -10.92 -11.35 -0.44
N ILE A 158 -10.32 -12.34 -1.10
CA ILE A 158 -9.56 -13.41 -0.46
C ILE A 158 -8.07 -13.11 -0.66
N HIS A 159 -7.33 -12.92 0.44
CA HIS A 159 -5.90 -12.56 0.39
C HIS A 159 -4.99 -13.71 -0.08
N ARG A 160 -5.26 -14.94 0.36
CA ARG A 160 -4.53 -16.20 0.04
C ARG A 160 -3.06 -16.30 0.47
N ASP A 161 -2.46 -15.27 1.06
CA ASP A 161 -1.05 -15.26 1.51
C ASP A 161 -0.87 -14.54 2.84
N LEU A 162 -1.73 -14.84 3.82
CA LEU A 162 -1.64 -14.23 5.14
C LEU A 162 -0.50 -14.88 5.95
N LYS A 163 0.55 -14.10 6.20
CA LYS A 163 1.75 -14.52 6.96
C LYS A 163 2.41 -13.30 7.59
N THR A 164 3.24 -13.49 8.62
CA THR A 164 3.88 -12.39 9.38
C THR A 164 4.80 -11.49 8.56
N THR A 165 5.32 -11.95 7.41
CA THR A 165 6.09 -11.12 6.48
C THR A 165 5.21 -10.15 5.68
N ASN A 166 3.92 -10.45 5.56
CA ASN A 166 2.92 -9.66 4.84
C ASN A 166 2.05 -8.81 5.78
N LEU A 167 2.39 -8.80 7.08
CA LEU A 167 1.81 -7.93 8.09
C LEU A 167 2.82 -6.82 8.38
N LEU A 168 2.51 -5.59 8.02
CA LEU A 168 3.42 -4.45 8.13
C LEU A 168 3.00 -3.51 9.26
N MET A 169 3.96 -2.79 9.82
CA MET A 169 3.76 -1.91 10.97
C MET A 169 4.10 -0.46 10.66
N ASP A 170 3.26 0.47 11.08
CA ASP A 170 3.55 1.91 11.00
C ASP A 170 4.30 2.43 12.24
N ASN A 171 4.55 3.74 12.29
CA ASN A 171 5.26 4.38 13.40
C ASN A 171 4.50 4.29 14.74
N ASP A 172 3.18 4.15 14.69
CA ASP A 172 2.29 4.09 15.86
C ASP A 172 2.03 2.64 16.31
N LYS A 173 2.77 1.68 15.74
CA LYS A 173 2.63 0.24 15.96
C LYS A 173 1.27 -0.32 15.56
N VAL A 174 0.59 0.30 14.60
CA VAL A 174 -0.62 -0.26 13.99
C VAL A 174 -0.20 -1.28 12.95
N VAL A 175 -0.78 -2.48 13.02
CA VAL A 175 -0.53 -3.55 12.04
C VAL A 175 -1.50 -3.42 10.87
N LYS A 176 -0.97 -3.55 9.65
CA LYS A 176 -1.73 -3.53 8.40
C LYS A 176 -1.41 -4.75 7.55
N VAL A 177 -2.45 -5.32 6.94
CA VAL A 177 -2.32 -6.39 5.96
C VAL A 177 -1.81 -5.82 4.63
N ALA A 178 -0.79 -6.45 4.05
CA ALA A 178 -0.12 -6.03 2.82
C ALA A 178 0.17 -7.21 1.88
N ASP A 179 0.67 -6.91 0.67
CA ASP A 179 1.01 -7.85 -0.40
C ASP A 179 -0.19 -8.63 -0.99
N PHE A 180 -0.81 -8.05 -2.02
CA PHE A 180 -2.02 -8.55 -2.65
C PHE A 180 -1.73 -9.26 -3.98
N GLY A 181 -0.47 -9.63 -4.27
CA GLY A 181 -0.06 -10.21 -5.56
C GLY A 181 -0.88 -11.44 -5.97
N ILE A 182 -1.28 -12.26 -4.98
CA ILE A 182 -2.17 -13.39 -5.21
C ILE A 182 -3.59 -13.18 -4.66
N ALA A 183 -4.00 -11.98 -4.27
CA ALA A 183 -5.37 -11.75 -3.80
C ALA A 183 -6.39 -11.79 -4.95
N ARG A 184 -7.62 -12.24 -4.69
CA ARG A 184 -8.69 -12.34 -5.71
C ARG A 184 -10.05 -11.96 -5.15
N PHE A 185 -10.91 -11.43 -6.00
CA PHE A 185 -12.34 -11.26 -5.69
C PHE A 185 -13.05 -12.62 -5.77
N GLN A 186 -13.85 -12.94 -4.75
CA GLN A 186 -14.56 -14.22 -4.63
C GLN A 186 -15.58 -14.47 -5.75
N ASN A 187 -16.08 -13.40 -6.40
CA ASN A 187 -17.11 -13.47 -7.44
C ASN A 187 -16.55 -13.54 -8.89
N GLN A 188 -15.24 -13.51 -9.09
CA GLN A 188 -14.64 -13.75 -10.41
C GLN A 188 -14.51 -15.26 -10.61
N GLY A 189 -15.48 -15.85 -11.31
CA GLY A 189 -15.66 -17.29 -11.53
C GLY A 189 -14.56 -18.00 -12.33
N GLY A 190 -13.33 -18.01 -11.80
CA GLY A 190 -12.26 -18.89 -12.21
C GLY A 190 -12.23 -20.14 -11.35
N VAL A 191 -12.09 -21.30 -12.00
CA VAL A 191 -11.96 -22.65 -11.41
C VAL A 191 -11.23 -22.59 -10.07
N MET A 192 -11.93 -22.92 -8.97
CA MET A 192 -11.28 -23.29 -7.73
C MET A 192 -10.38 -24.50 -8.07
N THR A 193 -9.08 -24.28 -8.28
CA THR A 193 -8.13 -25.38 -8.31
C THR A 193 -8.17 -26.01 -6.92
N ALA A 194 -8.85 -27.16 -6.89
CA ALA A 194 -9.21 -27.87 -5.70
C ALA A 194 -7.98 -28.53 -5.08
N GLU A 195 -7.11 -27.76 -4.43
CA GLU A 195 -6.06 -28.28 -3.53
C GLU A 195 -5.80 -27.39 -2.29
N THR A 196 -6.74 -26.53 -1.89
CA THR A 196 -6.62 -25.79 -0.63
C THR A 196 -7.89 -25.87 0.20
N GLY A 197 -7.92 -26.86 1.10
CA GLY A 197 -8.48 -26.74 2.45
C GLY A 197 -9.99 -26.59 2.61
N THR A 198 -10.55 -27.43 3.46
CA THR A 198 -11.94 -27.52 3.94
C THR A 198 -12.47 -26.20 4.56
N TYR A 199 -12.81 -25.19 3.77
CA TYR A 199 -13.33 -23.89 4.28
C TYR A 199 -14.86 -23.75 4.33
N ARG A 200 -15.63 -24.85 4.28
CA ARG A 200 -17.10 -24.74 4.15
C ARG A 200 -17.95 -24.88 5.41
N TRP A 201 -17.40 -25.09 6.61
CA TRP A 201 -18.25 -25.28 7.81
C TRP A 201 -17.65 -24.81 9.16
N MET A 202 -16.80 -23.79 9.19
CA MET A 202 -16.30 -23.22 10.45
C MET A 202 -16.47 -21.70 10.48
N ASP A 203 -16.78 -21.18 11.67
CA ASP A 203 -17.06 -19.77 11.91
C ASP A 203 -15.83 -18.92 11.56
N PRO A 204 -15.89 -18.06 10.52
CA PRO A 204 -14.71 -17.38 9.98
C PRO A 204 -13.96 -16.52 11.00
N GLU A 205 -14.64 -16.04 12.04
CA GLU A 205 -14.04 -15.24 13.11
C GLU A 205 -13.16 -16.07 14.07
N VAL A 206 -13.52 -17.33 14.33
CA VAL A 206 -12.80 -18.23 15.25
C VAL A 206 -11.52 -18.74 14.58
N GLU A 207 -11.61 -19.14 13.32
CA GLU A 207 -10.44 -19.57 12.54
C GLU A 207 -9.49 -18.42 12.27
N LEU A 208 -10.00 -17.22 11.95
CA LEU A 208 -9.16 -16.05 11.74
C LEU A 208 -8.43 -15.62 13.03
N SER A 209 -9.13 -15.60 14.17
CA SER A 209 -8.52 -15.30 15.47
C SER A 209 -7.46 -16.32 15.85
N PHE A 210 -7.73 -17.61 15.62
CA PHE A 210 -6.80 -18.70 15.94
C PHE A 210 -5.59 -18.69 15.01
N VAL A 211 -5.79 -18.49 13.70
CA VAL A 211 -4.71 -18.36 12.71
C VAL A 211 -3.85 -17.14 13.02
N CYS A 212 -4.45 -16.00 13.40
CA CYS A 212 -3.69 -14.81 13.79
C CYS A 212 -2.87 -15.03 15.07
N LEU A 213 -3.44 -15.66 16.10
CA LEU A 213 -2.71 -16.02 17.32
C LEU A 213 -1.58 -17.02 17.03
N CYS A 214 -1.84 -18.03 16.20
CA CYS A 214 -0.82 -19.00 15.81
C CYS A 214 0.32 -18.37 15.01
N LEU A 215 0.00 -17.44 14.09
CA LEU A 215 0.98 -16.68 13.30
C LEU A 215 1.88 -15.80 14.16
N LEU A 216 1.40 -15.32 15.32
CA LEU A 216 2.17 -14.43 16.19
C LEU A 216 2.94 -15.15 17.30
N LEU A 217 2.65 -16.43 17.53
CA LEU A 217 3.26 -17.25 18.59
C LEU A 217 4.36 -18.21 18.09
N HIS A 218 4.52 -18.37 16.77
CA HIS A 218 5.56 -19.21 16.14
C HIS A 218 6.41 -18.38 15.17
#